data_AF-X0THA4-F1
#
_entry.id   AF-X0THA4-F1
#
_cell.length_a   1.000
_cell.length_b   1.000
_cell.length_c   1.000
_cell.angle_alpha   90.00
_cell.angle_beta   90.00
_cell.angle_gamma   90.00
#
_symmetry.space_group_name_H-M   'P 1'
#
loop_
_entity.id
_entity.type
_entity.pdbx_description
1 polymer ?
#
loop_
_entity_poly.entity_id
_entity_poly.type
_entity_poly.pdbx_seq_one_letter_code
_entity_poly.pdbx_strand_id
1 'polypeptide(L)' 'GEKDDDLIYHLINFYKVYRAYVRGKVTSFMLNDSNITEEKRIQAKNTAQQYFALAHSYILKKYH' A
#
# COMPACT_ATOMS: atom_id res chain seq x y z
N GLY A 1 11.23 -24.24 13.90
CA GLY A 1 11.57 -25.19 12.80
C GLY A 1 11.09 -24.61 11.48
N GLU A 2 11.45 -25.18 10.32
CA GLU A 2 11.14 -24.60 8.98
C GLU A 2 9.69 -24.07 8.83
N LYS A 3 8.69 -24.72 9.43
CA LYS A 3 7.28 -24.27 9.40
C LYS A 3 7.02 -22.93 10.11
N ASP A 4 7.80 -22.59 11.13
CA ASP A 4 7.68 -21.32 11.85
C ASP A 4 8.23 -20.17 10.98
N ASP A 5 9.27 -20.44 10.19
CA ASP A 5 9.89 -19.45 9.30
C ASP A 5 8.94 -19.09 8.14
N ASP A 6 8.26 -20.09 7.56
CA ASP A 6 7.23 -19.88 6.53
C ASP A 6 6.04 -19.07 7.04
N LEU A 7 5.59 -19.36 8.26
CA LEU A 7 4.49 -18.62 8.90
C LEU A 7 4.89 -17.16 9.15
N ILE A 8 6.09 -16.92 9.68
CA ILE A 8 6.63 -15.58 9.89
C ILE A 8 6.75 -14.83 8.56
N TYR A 9 7.24 -15.48 7.51
CA TYR A 9 7.34 -14.91 6.17
C TYR A 9 5.97 -14.50 5.62
N HIS A 10 4.96 -15.36 5.73
CA HIS A 10 3.60 -15.05 5.31
C HIS A 10 2.99 -13.89 6.09
N LEU A 11 3.21 -13.84 7.41
CA LEU A 11 2.73 -12.77 8.26
C LEU A 11 3.38 -11.42 7.88
N ILE A 12 4.69 -11.41 7.68
CA ILE A 12 5.43 -10.20 7.24
C ILE A 12 4.90 -9.71 5.89
N ASN A 13 4.70 -10.60 4.92
CA ASN A 13 4.17 -10.23 3.61
C ASN A 13 2.73 -9.71 3.70
N PHE A 14 1.87 -10.34 4.50
CA PHE A 14 0.52 -9.86 4.77
C PHE A 14 0.54 -8.42 5.31
N TYR A 15 1.37 -8.16 6.33
CA TYR A 15 1.48 -6.82 6.91
C TYR A 15 2.04 -5.81 5.91
N LYS A 16 2.98 -6.19 5.04
CA LYS A 16 3.51 -5.29 4.00
C LYS A 16 2.45 -4.89 2.99
N VAL A 17 1.66 -5.85 2.49
CA VAL A 17 0.53 -5.59 1.58
C VAL A 17 -0.51 -4.72 2.27
N TYR A 18 -0.96 -5.10 3.46
CA TYR A 18 -1.96 -4.36 4.24
C TYR A 18 -1.49 -2.92 4.50
N ARG A 19 -0.26 -2.75 4.96
CA ARG A 19 0.33 -1.45 5.29
C ARG A 19 0.44 -0.52 4.07
N ALA A 20 0.79 -1.06 2.91
CA ALA A 20 0.86 -0.30 1.66
C ALA A 20 -0.55 0.06 1.18
N TYR A 21 -1.46 -0.91 1.11
CA TYR A 21 -2.83 -0.69 0.65
C TYR A 21 -3.60 0.31 1.51
N VAL A 22 -3.54 0.18 2.85
CA VAL A 22 -4.22 1.09 3.78
C VAL A 22 -3.69 2.51 3.64
N ARG A 23 -2.37 2.70 3.46
CA ARG A 23 -1.81 4.03 3.19
C ARG A 23 -2.36 4.60 1.88
N GLY A 24 -2.37 3.82 0.80
CA GLY A 24 -2.94 4.23 -0.48
C GLY A 24 -4.41 4.68 -0.33
N LYS A 25 -5.23 3.87 0.35
CA LYS A 25 -6.64 4.16 0.64
C LYS A 25 -6.80 5.45 1.45
N VAL A 26 -6.10 5.58 2.58
CA VAL A 26 -6.22 6.76 3.45
C VAL A 26 -5.78 8.03 2.73
N THR A 27 -4.66 7.98 2.01
CA THR A 27 -4.20 9.12 1.19
C THR A 27 -5.20 9.46 0.09
N SER A 28 -5.85 8.47 -0.53
CA SER A 28 -6.88 8.71 -1.56
C SER A 28 -8.12 9.45 -1.04
N PHE A 29 -8.41 9.43 0.27
CA PHE A 29 -9.52 10.19 0.83
C PHE A 29 -9.33 11.70 0.70
N MET A 30 -8.08 12.19 0.64
CA MET A 30 -7.79 13.61 0.39
C MET A 30 -8.34 14.08 -0.97
N LEU A 31 -8.54 13.18 -1.93
CA LEU A 31 -9.07 13.54 -3.25
C LEU A 31 -10.52 14.03 -3.22
N ASN A 32 -11.26 13.68 -2.16
CA ASN A 32 -12.64 14.09 -1.96
C ASN A 32 -12.77 15.35 -1.08
N ASP A 33 -11.66 15.89 -0.56
CA ASP A 33 -11.68 17.09 0.26
C ASP A 33 -11.74 18.35 -0.62
N SER A 34 -12.82 19.10 -0.51
CA SER A 34 -13.01 20.36 -1.26
C SER A 34 -12.09 21.48 -0.79
N ASN A 35 -11.43 21.34 0.37
CA ASN A 35 -10.59 22.37 0.98
C ASN A 35 -9.10 22.25 0.59
N ILE A 36 -8.71 21.23 -0.18
CA ILE A 36 -7.31 21.08 -0.62
C ILE A 36 -7.07 21.74 -1.99
N THR A 37 -5.88 22.32 -2.14
CA THR A 37 -5.44 22.91 -3.42
C THR A 37 -5.25 21.83 -4.48
N GLU A 38 -5.25 22.23 -5.74
CA GLU A 38 -5.02 21.33 -6.87
C GLU A 38 -3.67 20.61 -6.74
N GLU A 39 -2.61 21.33 -6.35
CA GLU A 39 -1.27 20.76 -6.21
C GLU A 39 -1.26 19.66 -5.14
N LYS A 40 -1.91 19.90 -3.99
CA LYS A 40 -2.04 18.90 -2.93
C LYS A 40 -2.87 17.70 -3.39
N ARG A 41 -3.89 17.92 -4.23
CA ARG A 41 -4.72 16.85 -4.78
C ARG A 41 -3.93 15.97 -5.73
N ILE A 42 -3.14 16.56 -6.62
CA ILE A 42 -2.24 15.86 -7.54
C ILE A 42 -1.20 15.06 -6.75
N GLN A 43 -0.58 15.68 -5.74
CA GLN A 43 0.38 14.99 -4.87
C GLN A 43 -0.27 13.79 -4.16
N ALA A 44 -1.44 13.98 -3.54
CA ALA A 44 -2.18 12.89 -2.88
C ALA A 44 -2.52 11.76 -3.85
N LYS A 45 -2.94 12.08 -5.09
CA LYS A 45 -3.22 11.10 -6.14
C LYS A 45 -1.97 10.28 -6.47
N ASN A 46 -0.85 10.94 -6.74
CA ASN A 46 0.41 10.28 -7.09
C ASN A 46 0.91 9.40 -5.93
N THR A 47 0.84 9.90 -4.69
CA THR A 47 1.22 9.14 -3.50
C THR A 47 0.32 7.92 -3.28
N ALA A 48 -1.00 8.06 -3.43
CA ALA A 48 -1.93 6.93 -3.32
C ALA A 48 -1.63 5.85 -4.38
N GLN A 49 -1.40 6.26 -5.63
CA GLN A 49 -1.02 5.35 -6.72
C GLN A 49 0.27 4.59 -6.42
N GLN A 50 1.31 5.28 -5.92
CA GLN A 50 2.57 4.64 -5.53
C GLN A 50 2.37 3.58 -4.44
N TYR A 51 1.53 3.85 -3.44
CA TYR A 51 1.21 2.87 -2.40
C TYR A 51 0.43 1.65 -2.93
N PHE A 52 -0.51 1.85 -3.85
CA PHE A 52 -1.20 0.74 -4.49
C PHE A 52 -0.27 -0.10 -5.37
N ALA A 53 0.61 0.54 -6.15
CA ALA A 53 1.64 -0.15 -6.92
C ALA A 53 2.59 -0.94 -6.01
N LEU A 54 2.97 -0.38 -4.86
CA LEU A 54 3.80 -1.07 -3.88
C LEU A 54 3.08 -2.30 -3.30
N ALA A 55 1.81 -2.17 -2.91
CA ALA A 55 1.00 -3.29 -2.43
C ALA A 55 0.92 -4.41 -3.48
N HIS A 56 0.67 -4.03 -4.74
CA HIS A 56 0.66 -4.97 -5.87
C HIS A 56 2.01 -5.67 -6.06
N SER A 57 3.12 -4.94 -5.94
CA SER A 57 4.46 -5.52 -6.06
C SER A 57 4.77 -6.56 -4.98
N TYR A 58 4.24 -6.39 -3.75
CA TYR A 58 4.42 -7.39 -2.68
C TYR A 58 3.61 -8.66 -2.92
N ILE A 59 2.48 -8.56 -3.62
CA ILE A 59 1.69 -9.71 -4.05
C ILE A 59 2.42 -10.47 -5.16
N LEU A 60 2.93 -9.75 -6.18
CA LEU A 60 3.61 -10.37 -7.32
C LEU A 60 4.96 -11.01 -6.95
N LYS A 61 5.70 -10.43 -6.00
CA LYS A 61 6.96 -11.01 -5.49
C LYS A 61 6.79 -12.38 -4.82
N LYS A 62 5.55 -12.83 -4.52
CA LYS A 62 5.28 -14.15 -3.96
C LYS A 62 5.29 -15.27 -5.03
N TYR A 63 5.19 -14.94 -6.31
CA TYR A 63 5.04 -15.91 -7.41
C TYR A 63 6.34 -16.17 -8.20
N HIS A 64 7.48 -15.71 -7.69
CA HIS A 64 8.82 -16.01 -8.19
C HIS A 64 9.65 -16.62 -7.06
#